data_AF-A0A353PFB7-F1
#
_entry.id   AF-A0A353PFB7-F1
#
_cell.length_a   1.000
_cell.length_b   1.000
_cell.length_c   1.000
_cell.angle_alpha   90.00
_cell.angle_beta   90.00
_cell.angle_gamma   90.00
#
_symmetry.space_group_name_H-M   'P 1'
#
loop_
_entity.id
_entity.type
_entity.pdbx_description
1 polymer ?
#
loop_
_entity_poly.entity_id
_entity_poly.type
_entity_poly.pdbx_seq_one_letter_code
_entity_poly.pdbx_strand_id
1 'polypeptide(L)'
;VINGVSKSHAMTGWRIGYAAGPQALIQAMTKVQSQSTSNPTSISQVAAEAALQGDQSCVTEMVKAFRQRHDAVVARLNALPGVRCLPSDGTFYAFPDFSEVLQRRDDLADDIALGEFLLNEALVALVPGSAFGSPGHMRLSYATSQTLLDKALDRLAQALG
;
A
#
# COMPACT_ATOMS: atom_id res chain seq x y z
N VAL A 1 -14.49 -15.82 3.04
CA VAL A 1 -14.35 -14.39 2.68
C VAL A 1 -13.84 -13.63 3.89
N ILE A 2 -12.83 -12.78 3.72
CA ILE A 2 -12.31 -11.86 4.75
C ILE A 2 -12.34 -10.45 4.15
N ASN A 3 -12.86 -9.48 4.88
CA ASN A 3 -12.94 -8.08 4.43
C ASN A 3 -12.93 -7.12 5.64
N GLY A 4 -13.03 -5.82 5.42
CA GLY A 4 -13.05 -4.82 6.48
C GLY A 4 -13.21 -3.39 5.96
N VAL A 5 -13.42 -2.45 6.87
CA VAL A 5 -13.66 -1.02 6.55
C VAL A 5 -12.38 -0.19 6.52
N SER A 6 -11.23 -0.80 6.86
CA SER A 6 -9.97 -0.06 7.00
C SER A 6 -9.49 0.62 5.71
N LYS A 7 -9.70 0.00 4.54
CA LYS A 7 -9.18 0.51 3.27
C LYS A 7 -10.25 1.23 2.46
N SER A 8 -11.45 0.65 2.36
CA SER A 8 -12.58 1.24 1.62
C SER A 8 -13.06 2.56 2.23
N HIS A 9 -13.07 2.68 3.57
CA HIS A 9 -13.66 3.83 4.28
C HIS A 9 -12.61 4.66 5.04
N ALA A 10 -11.32 4.49 4.72
CA ALA A 10 -10.21 5.16 5.42
C ALA A 10 -10.18 4.95 6.96
N MET A 11 -10.73 3.82 7.45
CA MET A 11 -10.89 3.53 8.87
C MET A 11 -9.74 2.67 9.45
N THR A 12 -8.49 2.91 9.05
CA THR A 12 -7.34 2.07 9.49
C THR A 12 -7.20 2.02 11.01
N GLY A 13 -7.39 3.15 11.70
CA GLY A 13 -7.29 3.27 13.16
C GLY A 13 -8.44 2.63 13.95
N TRP A 14 -9.55 2.28 13.30
CA TRP A 14 -10.77 1.76 13.96
C TRP A 14 -10.74 0.25 14.18
N ARG A 15 -9.83 -0.45 13.52
CA ARG A 15 -9.52 -1.87 13.75
C ARG A 15 -10.71 -2.82 13.58
N ILE A 16 -11.59 -2.57 12.60
CA ILE A 16 -12.69 -3.47 12.26
C ILE A 16 -12.42 -4.24 10.96
N GLY A 17 -12.43 -5.57 11.10
CA GLY A 17 -12.50 -6.53 10.00
C GLY A 17 -13.60 -7.56 10.28
N TYR A 18 -14.05 -8.24 9.24
CA TYR A 18 -15.10 -9.26 9.32
C TYR A 18 -14.83 -10.40 8.34
N ALA A 19 -15.39 -11.56 8.64
CA ALA A 19 -15.28 -12.74 7.80
C ALA A 19 -16.62 -13.46 7.69
N ALA A 20 -16.85 -14.08 6.53
CA ALA A 20 -18.00 -14.93 6.26
C ALA A 20 -17.52 -16.24 5.60
N GLY A 21 -18.06 -17.36 6.05
CA GLY A 21 -17.64 -18.69 5.62
C GLY A 21 -18.43 -19.81 6.28
N PRO A 22 -17.99 -21.07 6.16
CA PRO A 22 -18.67 -22.22 6.74
C PRO A 22 -18.87 -22.07 8.25
N GLN A 23 -20.07 -22.41 8.73
CA GLN A 23 -20.46 -22.21 10.13
C GLN A 23 -19.48 -22.83 11.13
N ALA A 24 -19.03 -24.06 10.89
CA ALA A 24 -18.07 -24.74 11.76
C ALA A 24 -16.75 -23.97 11.91
N LEU A 25 -16.26 -23.37 10.82
CA LEU A 25 -15.05 -22.55 10.84
C LEU A 25 -15.28 -21.24 11.60
N ILE A 26 -16.38 -20.54 11.34
CA ILE A 26 -16.70 -19.28 12.03
C ILE A 26 -16.84 -19.51 13.54
N GLN A 27 -17.51 -20.59 13.96
CA GLN A 27 -17.62 -20.95 15.37
C GLN A 27 -16.26 -21.24 16.00
N ALA A 28 -15.35 -21.92 15.30
CA ALA A 28 -14.00 -22.14 15.78
C ALA A 28 -13.23 -20.81 15.93
N MET A 29 -13.34 -19.90 14.95
CA MET A 29 -12.74 -18.56 15.01
C MET A 29 -13.29 -17.75 16.19
N THR A 30 -14.61 -17.78 16.44
CA THR A 30 -15.24 -17.09 17.58
C THR A 30 -14.72 -17.63 18.92
N LYS A 31 -14.52 -18.95 19.05
CA LYS A 31 -13.93 -19.55 20.26
C LYS A 31 -12.53 -19.01 20.53
N VAL A 32 -11.67 -18.93 19.50
CA VAL A 32 -10.33 -18.36 19.61
C VAL A 32 -10.40 -16.87 19.98
N GLN A 33 -11.25 -16.09 19.31
CA GLN A 33 -11.40 -14.66 19.58
C GLN A 33 -11.84 -14.39 21.02
N SER A 34 -12.76 -15.18 21.56
CA SER A 34 -13.24 -15.06 22.94
C SER A 34 -12.13 -15.21 23.98
N GLN A 35 -11.07 -15.95 23.67
CA GLN A 35 -9.92 -16.16 24.57
C GLN A 35 -8.74 -15.24 24.25
N SER A 36 -8.79 -14.48 23.17
CA SER A 36 -7.70 -13.60 22.74
C SER A 36 -8.01 -12.12 22.99
N THR A 37 -9.19 -11.65 22.56
CA THR A 37 -9.53 -10.21 22.59
C THR A 37 -10.97 -9.94 23.02
N SER A 38 -11.77 -10.97 23.32
CA SER A 38 -13.22 -10.87 23.53
C SER A 38 -13.96 -10.33 22.29
N ASN A 39 -14.34 -9.05 22.28
CA ASN A 39 -15.05 -8.39 21.19
C ASN A 39 -14.26 -7.16 20.68
N PRO A 40 -14.43 -6.77 19.41
CA PRO A 40 -13.87 -5.51 18.92
C PRO A 40 -14.57 -4.31 19.58
N THR A 41 -13.90 -3.16 19.62
CA THR A 41 -14.40 -1.94 20.27
C THR A 41 -15.82 -1.57 19.82
N SER A 42 -16.77 -1.46 20.76
CA SER A 42 -18.19 -1.19 20.49
C SER A 42 -18.42 0.07 19.64
N ILE A 43 -17.73 1.17 19.95
CA ILE A 43 -17.78 2.41 19.17
C ILE A 43 -17.37 2.18 17.70
N SER A 44 -16.36 1.34 17.48
CA SER A 44 -15.89 1.04 16.12
C SER A 44 -16.85 0.12 15.37
N GLN A 45 -17.56 -0.77 16.07
CA GLN A 45 -18.60 -1.60 15.46
C GLN A 45 -19.75 -0.73 14.93
N VAL A 46 -20.24 0.23 15.71
CA VAL A 46 -21.31 1.16 15.28
C VAL A 46 -20.83 2.06 14.13
N ALA A 47 -19.58 2.54 14.17
CA ALA A 47 -19.01 3.30 13.07
C ALA A 47 -18.89 2.47 11.78
N ALA A 48 -18.51 1.19 11.88
CA ALA A 48 -18.44 0.29 10.74
C ALA A 48 -19.82 -0.04 10.17
N GLU A 49 -20.85 -0.16 11.01
CA GLU A 49 -22.24 -0.30 10.57
C GLU A 49 -22.66 0.91 9.73
N ALA A 50 -22.46 2.13 10.25
CA ALA A 50 -22.75 3.36 9.52
C ALA A 50 -21.97 3.46 8.19
N ALA A 51 -20.70 3.04 8.18
CA ALA A 51 -19.88 3.02 6.97
C ALA A 51 -20.41 2.04 5.90
N LEU A 52 -20.94 0.88 6.31
CA LEU A 52 -21.42 -0.15 5.39
C LEU A 52 -22.86 0.07 4.91
N GLN A 53 -23.73 0.63 5.75
CA GLN A 53 -25.15 0.85 5.44
C GLN A 53 -25.43 2.26 4.90
N GLY A 54 -24.53 3.22 5.15
CA GLY A 54 -24.69 4.60 4.73
C GLY A 54 -24.37 4.85 3.26
N ASP A 55 -24.32 6.13 2.88
CA ASP A 55 -23.95 6.55 1.54
C ASP A 55 -22.50 6.16 1.18
N GLN A 56 -22.31 5.68 -0.04
CA GLN A 56 -21.03 5.15 -0.54
C GLN A 56 -20.30 6.12 -1.48
N SER A 57 -20.79 7.36 -1.61
CA SER A 57 -20.15 8.40 -2.45
C SER A 57 -18.68 8.63 -2.09
N CYS A 58 -18.34 8.63 -0.80
CA CYS A 58 -16.98 8.82 -0.32
C CYS A 58 -15.99 7.78 -0.88
N VAL A 59 -16.43 6.53 -1.04
CA VAL A 59 -15.61 5.45 -1.63
C VAL A 59 -15.36 5.75 -3.10
N THR A 60 -16.39 6.16 -3.84
CA THR A 60 -16.28 6.51 -5.27
C THR A 60 -15.33 7.69 -5.49
N GLU A 61 -15.42 8.72 -4.66
CA GLU A 61 -14.52 9.87 -4.69
C GLU A 61 -13.06 9.47 -4.41
N MET A 62 -12.85 8.64 -3.38
CA MET A 62 -11.51 8.12 -3.06
C MET A 62 -10.94 7.28 -4.20
N VAL A 63 -11.73 6.39 -4.81
CA VAL A 63 -11.29 5.57 -5.96
C VAL A 63 -10.87 6.45 -7.13
N LYS A 64 -11.63 7.51 -7.45
CA LYS A 64 -11.27 8.47 -8.50
C LYS A 64 -9.93 9.15 -8.21
N ALA A 65 -9.72 9.60 -6.97
CA ALA A 65 -8.47 10.22 -6.54
C ALA A 65 -7.28 9.23 -6.61
N PHE A 66 -7.48 7.98 -6.18
CA PHE A 66 -6.45 6.94 -6.26
C PHE A 66 -6.10 6.59 -7.71
N ARG A 67 -7.08 6.55 -8.61
CA ARG A 67 -6.83 6.29 -10.03
C ARG A 67 -5.96 7.37 -10.67
N GLN A 68 -6.25 8.63 -10.39
CA GLN A 68 -5.43 9.75 -10.89
C GLN A 68 -3.99 9.67 -10.38
N ARG A 69 -3.80 9.37 -9.09
CA ARG A 69 -2.47 9.20 -8.48
C ARG A 69 -1.74 7.99 -9.04
N HIS A 70 -2.43 6.87 -9.23
CA HIS A 70 -1.88 5.66 -9.85
C HIS A 70 -1.31 5.98 -11.23
N ASP A 71 -2.13 6.57 -12.11
CA ASP A 71 -1.74 6.83 -13.50
C ASP A 71 -0.53 7.78 -13.55
N ALA A 72 -0.51 8.82 -12.70
CA ALA A 72 0.61 9.74 -12.57
C ALA A 72 1.89 9.06 -12.05
N VAL A 73 1.80 8.27 -10.98
CA VAL A 73 2.94 7.58 -10.36
C VAL A 73 3.55 6.55 -11.30
N VAL A 74 2.73 5.70 -11.92
CA VAL A 74 3.21 4.68 -12.86
C VAL A 74 3.89 5.31 -14.07
N ALA A 75 3.32 6.37 -14.64
CA ALA A 75 3.94 7.09 -15.75
C ALA A 75 5.30 7.69 -15.35
N ARG A 76 5.37 8.35 -14.19
CA ARG A 76 6.60 8.97 -13.68
C ARG A 76 7.68 7.95 -13.34
N LEU A 77 7.32 6.81 -12.75
CA LEU A 77 8.27 5.72 -12.46
C LEU A 77 8.85 5.13 -13.74
N ASN A 78 8.03 4.88 -14.76
CA ASN A 78 8.49 4.35 -16.06
C ASN A 78 9.32 5.37 -16.87
N ALA A 79 9.32 6.65 -16.49
CA ALA A 79 10.20 7.65 -17.09
C ALA A 79 11.60 7.67 -16.46
N LEU A 80 11.81 6.98 -15.33
CA LEU A 80 13.12 6.88 -14.68
C LEU A 80 13.99 5.86 -15.42
N PRO A 81 15.27 6.17 -15.70
CA PRO A 81 16.19 5.21 -16.33
C PRO A 81 16.35 3.94 -15.50
N GLY A 82 16.14 2.78 -16.11
CA GLY A 82 16.31 1.47 -15.46
C GLY A 82 15.20 1.10 -14.47
N VAL A 83 14.08 1.81 -14.47
CA VAL A 83 12.91 1.49 -13.65
C VAL A 83 11.74 1.07 -14.52
N ARG A 84 11.11 -0.05 -14.17
CA ARG A 84 9.91 -0.54 -14.87
C ARG A 84 8.79 -0.78 -13.88
N CYS A 85 7.64 -0.14 -14.11
CA CYS A 85 6.44 -0.31 -13.27
C CYS A 85 5.26 -0.77 -14.10
N LEU A 86 4.71 -1.94 -13.78
CA LEU A 86 3.45 -2.39 -14.35
C LEU A 86 2.28 -1.59 -13.74
N PRO A 87 1.22 -1.29 -14.51
CA PRO A 87 -0.01 -0.75 -13.95
C PRO A 87 -0.70 -1.80 -13.06
N SER A 88 -1.37 -1.33 -12.01
CA SER A 88 -2.14 -2.16 -11.08
C SER A 88 -3.65 -1.99 -11.30
N ASP A 89 -4.40 -3.08 -11.28
CA ASP A 89 -5.87 -3.05 -11.38
C ASP A 89 -6.57 -2.55 -10.09
N GLY A 90 -5.82 -2.43 -8.99
CA GLY A 90 -6.37 -1.97 -7.72
C GLY A 90 -5.34 -1.86 -6.61
N THR A 91 -5.84 -1.67 -5.38
CA THR A 91 -5.07 -1.23 -4.21
C THR A 91 -4.57 0.22 -4.37
N PHE A 92 -3.57 0.60 -3.57
CA PHE A 92 -2.93 1.92 -3.65
C PHE A 92 -1.40 1.81 -3.60
N TYR A 93 -0.86 0.71 -4.13
CA TYR A 93 0.57 0.44 -4.19
C TYR A 93 1.03 0.29 -5.63
N ALA A 94 2.17 0.92 -5.94
CA ALA A 94 2.98 0.60 -7.12
C ALA A 94 4.11 -0.35 -6.69
N PHE A 95 4.53 -1.22 -7.60
CA PHE A 95 5.60 -2.20 -7.36
C PHE A 95 6.62 -2.20 -8.51
N PRO A 96 7.33 -1.07 -8.71
CA PRO A 96 8.40 -0.97 -9.71
C PRO A 96 9.55 -1.96 -9.49
N ASP A 97 10.09 -2.45 -10.60
CA ASP A 97 11.35 -3.16 -10.72
C ASP A 97 12.50 -2.16 -10.90
N PHE A 98 13.54 -2.30 -10.07
CA PHE A 98 14.78 -1.52 -10.04
C PHE A 98 16.00 -2.38 -10.37
N SER A 99 15.82 -3.60 -10.88
CA SER A 99 16.92 -4.53 -11.14
C SER A 99 17.99 -3.96 -12.07
N GLU A 100 17.60 -3.16 -13.07
CA GLU A 100 18.55 -2.49 -13.97
C GLU A 100 19.32 -1.35 -13.27
N VAL A 101 18.69 -0.63 -12.34
CA VAL A 101 19.38 0.36 -11.49
C VAL A 101 20.44 -0.33 -10.64
N LEU A 102 20.10 -1.45 -10.00
CA LEU A 102 21.04 -2.23 -9.18
C LEU A 102 22.22 -2.76 -10.01
N GLN A 103 21.97 -3.24 -11.23
CA GLN A 103 23.04 -3.70 -12.13
C GLN A 103 24.02 -2.59 -12.55
N ARG A 104 23.61 -1.32 -12.49
CA ARG A 104 24.45 -0.16 -12.84
C ARG A 104 25.21 0.40 -11.64
N ARG A 105 24.91 -0.06 -10.43
CA ARG A 105 25.43 0.48 -9.18
C ARG A 105 26.17 -0.59 -8.40
N ASP A 106 27.49 -0.63 -8.62
CA ASP A 106 28.38 -1.56 -7.92
C ASP A 106 28.48 -1.26 -6.41
N ASP A 107 28.04 -0.08 -5.96
CA ASP A 107 28.02 0.33 -4.56
C ASP A 107 26.79 -0.17 -3.79
N LEU A 108 25.78 -0.71 -4.48
CA LEU A 108 24.54 -1.22 -3.88
C LEU A 108 24.40 -2.72 -4.11
N ALA A 109 24.43 -3.51 -3.03
CA ALA A 109 24.40 -4.97 -3.14
C ALA A 109 23.03 -5.53 -3.55
N ASP A 110 21.93 -4.93 -3.08
CA ASP A 110 20.56 -5.43 -3.27
C ASP A 110 19.50 -4.33 -3.10
N ASP A 111 18.22 -4.73 -3.14
CA ASP A 111 17.09 -3.81 -2.98
C ASP A 111 16.94 -3.24 -1.56
N ILE A 112 17.52 -3.89 -0.54
CA ILE A 112 17.57 -3.37 0.82
C ILE A 112 18.55 -2.18 0.85
N ALA A 113 19.76 -2.38 0.32
CA ALA A 113 20.76 -1.32 0.21
C ALA A 113 20.25 -0.13 -0.63
N LEU A 114 19.53 -0.40 -1.72
CA LEU A 114 18.88 0.66 -2.50
C LEU A 114 17.80 1.39 -1.70
N GLY A 115 16.97 0.68 -0.94
CA GLY A 115 15.98 1.28 -0.06
C GLY A 115 16.59 2.21 1.00
N GLU A 116 17.70 1.78 1.61
CA GLU A 116 18.45 2.59 2.57
C GLU A 116 19.09 3.82 1.91
N PHE A 117 19.69 3.66 0.73
CA PHE A 117 20.22 4.78 -0.05
C PHE A 117 19.15 5.82 -0.37
N LEU A 118 18.00 5.40 -0.89
CA LEU A 118 16.90 6.31 -1.23
C LEU A 118 16.30 6.98 0.01
N LEU A 119 16.27 6.30 1.15
CA LEU A 119 15.83 6.88 2.42
C LEU A 119 16.79 7.97 2.89
N ASN A 120 18.10 7.70 2.88
CA ASN A 120 19.10 8.59 3.46
C ASN A 120 19.45 9.76 2.54
N GLU A 121 19.64 9.51 1.24
CA GLU A 121 20.10 10.51 0.28
C GLU A 121 18.92 11.23 -0.40
N ALA A 122 17.89 10.49 -0.80
CA ALA A 122 16.73 11.05 -1.47
C ALA A 122 15.60 11.43 -0.50
N LEU A 123 15.69 11.08 0.79
CA LEU A 123 14.63 11.31 1.78
C LEU A 123 13.27 10.74 1.32
N VAL A 124 13.30 9.58 0.63
CA VAL A 124 12.11 8.86 0.16
C VAL A 124 12.13 7.43 0.70
N ALA A 125 11.21 7.15 1.61
CA ALA A 125 11.05 5.82 2.18
C ALA A 125 10.23 4.91 1.25
N LEU A 126 10.86 3.86 0.73
CA LEU A 126 10.23 2.77 0.00
C LEU A 126 10.45 1.45 0.75
N VAL A 127 9.61 0.43 0.50
CA VAL A 127 9.79 -0.89 1.14
C VAL A 127 10.42 -1.87 0.14
N PRO A 128 11.57 -2.49 0.45
CA PRO A 128 12.22 -3.46 -0.43
C PRO A 128 11.32 -4.63 -0.83
N GLY A 129 11.46 -5.06 -2.07
CA GLY A 129 10.72 -6.16 -2.69
C GLY A 129 11.06 -7.52 -2.09
N SER A 130 12.30 -7.68 -1.60
CA SER A 130 12.77 -8.83 -0.83
C SER A 130 11.87 -9.16 0.37
N ALA A 131 11.30 -8.15 1.06
CA ALA A 131 10.32 -8.35 2.13
C ALA A 131 8.99 -8.99 1.66
N PHE A 132 8.74 -8.99 0.35
CA PHE A 132 7.59 -9.60 -0.32
C PHE A 132 7.96 -10.82 -1.17
N GLY A 133 9.21 -11.29 -1.08
CA GLY A 133 9.70 -12.42 -1.89
C GLY A 133 9.94 -12.06 -3.37
N SER A 134 10.17 -10.78 -3.69
CA SER A 134 10.49 -10.31 -5.05
C SER A 134 11.69 -9.36 -5.03
N PRO A 135 12.92 -9.88 -4.85
CA PRO A 135 14.12 -9.06 -4.84
C PRO A 135 14.25 -8.17 -6.08
N GLY A 136 14.83 -6.98 -5.89
CA GLY A 136 15.03 -6.00 -6.97
C GLY A 136 13.83 -5.09 -7.22
N HIS A 137 12.70 -5.33 -6.55
CA HIS A 137 11.53 -4.45 -6.61
C HIS A 137 11.47 -3.52 -5.41
N MET A 138 10.65 -2.47 -5.48
CA MET A 138 10.32 -1.62 -4.33
C MET A 138 8.81 -1.36 -4.28
N ARG A 139 8.21 -1.39 -3.09
CA ARG A 139 6.81 -1.01 -2.89
C ARG A 139 6.68 0.46 -2.56
N LEU A 140 5.90 1.18 -3.36
CA LEU A 140 5.56 2.59 -3.18
C LEU A 140 4.07 2.74 -2.90
N SER A 141 3.69 3.34 -1.77
CA SER A 141 2.30 3.67 -1.46
C SER A 141 1.93 5.05 -2.00
N TYR A 142 0.92 5.12 -2.87
CA TYR A 142 0.41 6.39 -3.38
C TYR A 142 -0.86 6.89 -2.66
N ALA A 143 -1.08 6.39 -1.43
CA ALA A 143 -2.09 6.88 -0.50
C ALA A 143 -1.62 8.13 0.27
N THR A 144 -1.30 9.19 -0.47
CA THR A 144 -0.94 10.51 0.06
C THR A 144 -1.34 11.62 -0.92
N SER A 145 -0.95 12.87 -0.66
CA SER A 145 -1.25 13.99 -1.54
C SER A 145 -0.44 13.94 -2.85
N GLN A 146 -1.03 14.45 -3.94
CA GLN A 146 -0.34 14.54 -5.24
C GLN A 146 0.97 15.34 -5.13
N THR A 147 0.95 16.47 -4.42
CA THR A 147 2.13 17.31 -4.20
C THR A 147 3.27 16.58 -3.51
N LEU A 148 2.98 15.66 -2.57
CA LEU A 148 4.03 14.88 -1.93
C LEU A 148 4.57 13.78 -2.86
N LEU A 149 3.69 13.17 -3.67
CA LEU A 149 4.10 12.19 -4.69
C LEU A 149 5.00 12.83 -5.74
N ASP A 150 4.65 14.00 -6.25
CA ASP A 150 5.45 14.71 -7.24
C ASP A 150 6.85 15.01 -6.69
N LYS A 151 6.93 15.56 -5.46
CA LYS A 151 8.20 15.82 -4.78
C LYS A 151 9.02 14.54 -4.57
N ALA A 152 8.40 13.44 -4.17
CA ALA A 152 9.08 12.17 -3.97
C ALA A 152 9.65 11.64 -5.30
N LEU A 153 8.88 11.69 -6.38
CA LEU A 153 9.30 11.25 -7.71
C LEU A 153 10.38 12.14 -8.31
N ASP A 154 10.37 13.44 -8.02
CA ASP A 154 11.45 14.37 -8.41
C ASP A 154 12.76 14.00 -7.70
N ARG A 155 12.70 13.70 -6.39
CA ARG A 155 13.89 13.27 -5.62
C ARG A 155 14.42 11.91 -6.08
N LEU A 156 13.53 10.97 -6.42
CA LEU A 156 13.93 9.70 -7.01
C LEU A 156 14.65 9.92 -8.34
N ALA A 157 14.14 10.80 -9.20
CA ALA A 157 14.79 11.13 -10.47
C ALA A 157 16.19 11.72 -10.27
N GLN A 158 16.36 12.60 -9.27
CA GLN A 158 17.66 13.21 -8.96
C GLN A 158 18.66 12.23 -8.35
N ALA A 159 18.20 11.25 -7.56
CA ALA A 159 19.08 10.29 -6.90
C ALA A 159 19.50 9.10 -7.80
N LEU A 160 18.76 8.86 -8.88
CA LEU A 160 18.94 7.74 -9.80
C LEU A 160 19.50 8.13 -11.18
N GLY A 161 19.39 9.41 -11.55
CA GLY A 161 19.99 9.98 -12.76
C GLY A 161 21.39 10.50 -12.51
#